data_AF-A0A520USP5-F1
#
_entry.id   AF-A0A520USP5-F1
#
_cell.length_a   1.000
_cell.length_b   1.000
_cell.length_c   1.000
_cell.angle_alpha   90.00
_cell.angle_beta   90.00
_cell.angle_gamma   90.00
#
_symmetry.space_group_name_H-M   'P 1'
#
loop_
_entity.id
_entity.type
_entity.pdbx_description
1 polymer ?
#
loop_
_entity_poly.entity_id
_entity_poly.type
_entity_poly.pdbx_seq_one_letter_code
_entity_poly.pdbx_strand_id
1 'polypeptide(L)' 'MKKVIDLHGVSHEKALVMVEEYLLMNSFGNDLELELITGKSPKLQKKIIENILTKYDFNYYIPNHNTGMMYITDTKIN' A
#
# COMPACT_ATOMS: atom_id res chain seq x y z
N MET A 1 1.83 14.95 3.50
CA MET A 1 2.90 14.54 4.45
C MET A 1 3.11 13.05 4.26
N LYS A 2 4.29 12.59 3.85
CA LYS A 2 4.51 11.17 3.52
C LYS A 2 4.35 10.28 4.75
N LYS A 3 3.42 9.33 4.72
CA LYS A 3 3.21 8.35 5.80
C LYS A 3 4.02 7.09 5.53
N VAL A 4 4.55 6.47 6.57
CA VAL A 4 5.15 5.13 6.54
C VAL A 4 4.31 4.18 7.38
N ILE A 5 4.00 2.99 6.84
CA ILE A 5 3.40 1.87 7.58
C ILE A 5 4.33 0.67 7.46
N ASP A 6 4.74 0.10 8.60
CA ASP A 6 5.56 -1.12 8.64
C ASP A 6 4.71 -2.35 9.00
N LEU A 7 4.71 -3.33 8.11
CA LEU A 7 3.96 -4.58 8.24
C LEU A 7 4.86 -5.77 8.59
N HIS A 8 6.16 -5.58 8.85
CA HIS A 8 7.03 -6.66 9.27
C HIS A 8 6.49 -7.36 10.53
N GLY A 9 6.38 -8.69 10.46
CA GLY A 9 5.86 -9.50 11.56
C GLY A 9 4.34 -9.41 11.77
N VAL A 10 3.62 -8.62 10.98
CA VAL A 10 2.15 -8.55 11.02
C VAL A 10 1.56 -9.72 10.23
N SER A 11 0.50 -10.36 10.76
CA SER A 11 -0.20 -11.40 10.01
C SER A 11 -0.80 -10.83 8.72
N HIS A 12 -0.89 -11.64 7.66
CA HIS A 12 -1.37 -11.15 6.37
C HIS A 12 -2.80 -10.59 6.44
N GLU A 13 -3.67 -11.19 7.26
CA GLU A 13 -5.05 -10.71 7.43
C GLU A 13 -5.09 -9.34 8.11
N LYS A 14 -4.36 -9.18 9.22
CA LYS A 14 -4.28 -7.89 9.92
C LYS A 14 -3.63 -6.81 9.05
N ALA A 15 -2.60 -7.18 8.29
CA ALA A 15 -1.94 -6.27 7.36
C ALA A 15 -2.90 -5.76 6.27
N LEU A 16 -3.74 -6.63 5.70
CA LEU A 16 -4.74 -6.22 4.71
C LEU A 16 -5.74 -5.23 5.29
N VAL A 17 -6.29 -5.50 6.48
CA VAL A 17 -7.24 -4.60 7.15
C VAL A 17 -6.59 -3.24 7.42
N MET A 18 -5.39 -3.23 8.00
CA MET A 18 -4.66 -1.98 8.30
C MET A 18 -4.40 -1.13 7.05
N VAL A 19 -4.07 -1.77 5.92
CA VAL A 19 -3.82 -1.07 4.66
C VAL A 19 -5.11 -0.55 4.05
N GLU A 20 -6.16 -1.37 3.98
CA GLU A 20 -7.45 -0.97 3.39
C GLU A 20 -8.08 0.19 4.17
N GLU A 21 -8.13 0.10 5.50
CA GLU A 21 -8.64 1.18 6.35
C GLU A 21 -7.86 2.48 6.17
N TYR A 22 -6.53 2.42 6.16
CA TYR A 22 -5.72 3.62 5.99
C TYR A 22 -5.94 4.27 4.62
N LEU A 23 -5.92 3.49 3.54
CA LEU A 23 -6.07 4.04 2.19
C LEU A 23 -7.45 4.69 2.02
N LEU A 24 -8.53 4.01 2.42
CA LEU A 24 -9.90 4.54 2.27
C LEU A 24 -10.15 5.78 3.11
N MET A 25 -9.53 5.90 4.29
CA MET A 25 -9.69 7.08 5.15
C MET A 25 -8.89 8.30 4.68
N ASN A 26 -7.86 8.09 3.87
CA ASN A 26 -6.94 9.16 3.47
C ASN A 26 -7.00 9.49 1.97
N SER A 27 -7.84 8.81 1.18
CA SER A 27 -7.91 9.03 -0.28
C SER A 27 -8.97 10.03 -0.74
N PHE A 28 -9.56 10.81 0.17
CA PHE A 28 -10.60 11.80 -0.19
C PHE A 28 -10.02 13.07 -0.84
N GLY A 29 -8.75 13.37 -0.58
CA GLY A 29 -8.09 14.60 -1.01
C GLY A 29 -7.34 14.52 -2.36
N ASN A 30 -7.14 13.32 -2.92
CA ASN A 30 -6.23 13.07 -4.05
C ASN A 30 -4.76 13.45 -3.78
N ASP A 31 -4.36 13.49 -2.51
CA ASP A 31 -3.02 13.83 -2.03
C ASP A 31 -2.39 12.69 -1.20
N LEU A 32 -2.87 11.46 -1.40
CA LEU A 32 -2.37 10.29 -0.69
C LEU A 32 -0.97 9.93 -1.17
N GLU A 33 -0.02 9.91 -0.23
CA GLU A 33 1.31 9.36 -0.42
C GLU A 33 1.66 8.42 0.74
N LEU A 34 1.70 7.12 0.46
CA LEU A 34 2.03 6.08 1.43
C LEU A 34 3.28 5.30 1.01
N GLU A 35 4.21 5.17 1.96
CA GLU A 35 5.27 4.19 1.93
C GLU A 35 4.91 2.99 2.79
N LEU A 36 4.78 1.82 2.15
CA LEU A 36 4.36 0.59 2.80
C LEU A 36 5.51 -0.42 2.84
N ILE A 37 5.99 -0.75 4.04
CA ILE A 37 7.04 -1.75 4.25
C ILE A 37 6.37 -3.11 4.45
N THR A 38 6.62 -4.05 3.54
CA THR A 38 5.97 -5.38 3.45
C THR A 38 6.90 -6.54 3.79
N GLY A 39 8.18 -6.26 4.01
CA GLY A 39 9.19 -7.22 4.47
C GLY A 39 9.53 -8.34 3.52
N LYS A 40 9.84 -7.99 2.26
CA LYS A 40 10.21 -8.91 1.17
C LYS A 40 9.27 -10.13 1.10
N SER A 41 7.99 -9.93 1.38
CA SER A 41 6.96 -10.97 1.29
C SER A 41 6.15 -10.78 -0.01
N PRO A 42 6.49 -11.48 -1.11
CA PRO A 42 5.76 -11.33 -2.38
C PRO A 42 4.31 -11.77 -2.23
N LYS A 43 4.04 -12.71 -1.31
CA LYS A 43 2.68 -13.18 -1.01
C LYS A 43 1.83 -12.08 -0.35
N LEU A 44 2.39 -11.29 0.56
CA LEU A 44 1.68 -10.16 1.15
C LEU A 44 1.46 -9.05 0.12
N GLN A 45 2.50 -8.70 -0.64
CA GLN A 45 2.41 -7.70 -1.72
C GLN A 45 1.33 -8.06 -2.74
N LYS A 46 1.33 -9.31 -3.22
CA LYS A 46 0.31 -9.81 -4.15
C LYS A 46 -1.11 -9.65 -3.58
N LYS A 47 -1.32 -10.03 -2.30
CA LYS A 47 -2.62 -9.87 -1.64
C LYS A 47 -3.05 -8.40 -1.54
N ILE A 48 -2.14 -7.49 -1.21
CA ILE A 48 -2.44 -6.05 -1.13
C ILE A 48 -2.82 -5.52 -2.51
N ILE A 49 -2.05 -5.87 -3.55
CA ILE A 49 -2.32 -5.45 -4.93
C ILE A 49 -3.70 -5.95 -5.38
N GLU A 50 -3.95 -7.26 -5.30
CA GLU A 50 -5.16 -7.87 -5.86
C GLU A 50 -6.44 -7.50 -5.09
N ASN A 51 -6.39 -7.42 -3.76
CA ASN A 51 -7.60 -7.25 -2.96
C ASN A 51 -7.90 -5.79 -2.61
N ILE A 52 -6.92 -4.89 -2.73
CA ILE A 52 -7.06 -3.50 -2.30
C ILE A 52 -6.71 -2.55 -3.46
N LEU A 53 -5.47 -2.56 -3.94
CA LEU A 53 -5.00 -1.54 -4.87
C LEU A 53 -5.74 -1.61 -6.21
N THR A 54 -5.89 -2.81 -6.80
CA THR A 54 -6.66 -3.00 -8.03
C THR A 54 -8.15 -2.76 -7.82
N LYS A 55 -8.70 -3.14 -6.65
CA LYS A 55 -10.13 -3.00 -6.33
C LYS A 55 -10.57 -1.54 -6.23
N TYR A 56 -9.71 -0.69 -5.67
CA TYR A 56 -9.98 0.73 -5.42
C TYR A 56 -9.24 1.68 -6.37
N ASP A 57 -8.58 1.14 -7.40
CA ASP A 57 -7.88 1.92 -8.43
C ASP A 57 -6.77 2.81 -7.87
N PHE A 58 -6.00 2.29 -6.90
CA PHE A 58 -4.80 2.96 -6.38
C PHE A 58 -3.58 2.68 -7.26
N ASN A 59 -2.76 3.72 -7.47
CA ASN A 59 -1.48 3.61 -8.14
C ASN A 59 -0.42 3.08 -7.18
N TYR A 60 0.55 2.30 -7.69
CA TYR A 60 1.67 1.84 -6.88
C TYR A 60 2.96 1.62 -7.66
N TYR A 61 4.07 1.65 -6.94
CA TYR A 61 5.41 1.37 -7.45
C TYR A 61 6.23 0.59 -6.42
N ILE A 62 6.88 -0.50 -6.86
CA ILE A 62 7.84 -1.27 -6.04
C ILE A 62 9.25 -0.91 -6.52
N PRO A 63 10.09 -0.28 -5.68
CA PRO A 63 11.43 0.11 -6.09
C PRO A 63 12.35 -1.10 -6.27
N ASN A 64 13.08 -1.15 -7.40
CA ASN A 64 14.03 -2.22 -7.70
C ASN A 64 15.15 -2.35 -6.65
N HIS A 65 15.55 -1.24 -6.02
CA HIS A 65 16.58 -1.21 -4.98
C HIS A 65 16.07 -1.63 -3.59
N ASN A 66 14.75 -1.70 -3.40
CA ASN A 66 14.14 -2.20 -2.16
C ASN A 66 12.81 -2.91 -2.44
N THR A 67 12.89 -4.19 -2.80
CA THR A 67 11.70 -5.01 -3.06
C THR A 67 10.85 -5.30 -1.82
N GLY A 68 11.30 -4.89 -0.64
CA GLY A 68 10.55 -5.03 0.61
C GLY A 68 9.55 -3.91 0.88
N MET A 69 9.41 -2.92 -0.02
CA MET A 69 8.52 -1.78 0.16
C MET A 69 7.67 -1.49 -1.09
N MET A 70 6.62 -0.71 -0.92
CA MET A 70 5.75 -0.21 -1.98
C MET A 70 5.46 1.28 -1.75
N TYR A 71 5.45 2.08 -2.81
CA TYR A 71 4.86 3.41 -2.81
C TYR A 71 3.44 3.32 -3.35
N ILE A 72 2.47 3.95 -2.68
CA ILE A 72 1.06 3.94 -3.06
C ILE A 72 0.54 5.37 -3.10
N THR A 73 -0.20 5.72 -4.16
CA THR A 73 -0.81 7.04 -4.36
C THR A 73 -2.23 6.93 -4.92
N ASP A 74 -3.06 7.94 -4.67
CA ASP A 74 -4.43 8.04 -5.22
C ASP A 74 -4.57 9.11 -6.31
N THR A 75 -3.48 9.82 -6.63
CA THR A 75 -3.49 10.88 -7.63
C THR A 75 -3.88 10.33 -8.99
N LYS A 76 -5.03 10.80 -9.50
CA LYS A 76 -5.46 10.56 -10.88
C LYS A 76 -4.62 11.43 -11.81
N ILE A 77 -3.99 10.83 -12.81
CA ILE A 77 -3.39 11.58 -13.92
C ILE A 77 -4.57 12.09 -14.77
N ASN A 78 -4.92 13.37 -14.60
CA ASN A 78 -5.86 14.07 -15.50
C ASN A 78 -5.19 14.41 -16.83
#